data_AF-A0A258FVS4-F1
#
_entry.id   AF-A0A258FVS4-F1
#
_cell.length_a   1.000
_cell.length_b   1.000
_cell.length_c   1.000
_cell.angle_alpha   90.00
_cell.angle_beta   90.00
_cell.angle_gamma   90.00
#
_symmetry.space_group_name_H-M   'P 1'
#
loop_
_entity.id
_entity.type
_entity.pdbx_description
1 polymer ?
#
loop_
_entity_poly.entity_id
_entity_poly.type
_entity_poly.pdbx_seq_one_letter_code
_entity_poly.pdbx_strand_id
1 'polypeptide(L)'
;MWPVLLFQTRLLRRALAWLPHGLGDQALVYALEHTVQTAIEAAFKDLAPTVVSAWQNLDPVQPEADERLDARGALFCSWPKARRKRDFANLVESFSPMYAFAYEVRVRRGERLLLDPGEIELWRGAEWPDPRW
;
A
#
# COMPACT_ATOMS: atom_id res chain seq x y z
N MET A 1 7.55 2.53 6.73
CA MET A 1 6.50 3.46 7.19
C MET A 1 5.38 3.68 6.18
N TRP A 2 5.65 4.09 4.93
CA TRP A 2 4.59 4.38 3.95
C TRP A 2 3.51 3.28 3.77
N PRO A 3 3.86 1.98 3.59
CA PRO A 3 2.85 0.93 3.47
C PRO A 3 1.91 0.85 4.68
N VAL A 4 2.45 0.99 5.90
CA VAL A 4 1.70 0.98 7.16
C VAL A 4 0.76 2.17 7.24
N LEU A 5 1.24 3.37 6.94
CA LEU A 5 0.42 4.58 6.96
C LEU A 5 -0.78 4.46 6.01
N LEU A 6 -0.54 4.04 4.77
CA LEU A 6 -1.59 3.88 3.77
C LEU A 6 -2.58 2.77 4.14
N PHE A 7 -2.09 1.67 4.69
CA PHE A 7 -2.93 0.58 5.14
C PHE A 7 -3.83 1.01 6.32
N GLN A 8 -3.25 1.61 7.36
CA GLN A 8 -3.96 2.02 8.57
C GLN A 8 -5.01 3.10 8.30
N THR A 9 -4.74 4.02 7.37
CA THR A 9 -5.74 5.05 6.99
C THR A 9 -6.95 4.43 6.31
N ARG A 10 -6.75 3.43 5.43
CA ARG A 10 -7.87 2.66 4.86
C ARG A 10 -8.58 1.81 5.90
N LEU A 11 -7.84 1.22 6.84
CA LEU A 11 -8.43 0.42 7.91
C LEU A 11 -9.36 1.28 8.78
N LEU A 12 -8.92 2.48 9.14
CA LEU A 12 -9.73 3.44 9.91
C LEU A 12 -11.01 3.82 9.15
N ARG A 13 -10.90 4.13 7.85
CA ARG A 13 -12.05 4.40 6.98
C ARG A 13 -13.05 3.24 6.97
N ARG A 14 -12.56 2.00 6.93
CA ARG A 14 -13.40 0.80 6.94
C ARG A 14 -14.00 0.53 8.33
N ALA A 15 -13.26 0.78 9.40
CA ALA A 15 -13.70 0.58 10.78
C ALA A 15 -14.92 1.44 11.13
N LEU A 16 -15.02 2.66 10.59
CA LEU A 16 -16.20 3.51 10.77
C LEU A 16 -17.51 2.89 10.25
N ALA A 17 -17.45 1.90 9.35
CA ALA A 17 -18.65 1.20 8.89
C ALA A 17 -19.18 0.18 9.92
N TRP A 18 -18.35 -0.25 10.88
CA TRP A 18 -18.65 -1.36 11.79
C TRP A 18 -18.64 -0.95 13.27
N LEU A 19 -17.89 0.09 13.62
CA LEU A 19 -17.79 0.59 14.99
C LEU A 19 -18.77 1.75 15.21
N PRO A 20 -19.42 1.81 16.38
CA PRO A 20 -20.11 3.01 16.82
C PRO A 20 -19.14 4.19 16.78
N HIS A 21 -19.54 5.27 16.12
CA HIS A 21 -18.73 6.47 15.97
C HIS A 21 -19.58 7.71 16.21
N GLY A 22 -18.94 8.77 16.69
CA GLY A 22 -19.57 10.03 17.02
C GLY A 22 -19.91 10.86 15.79
N LEU A 23 -20.72 11.90 16.01
CA LEU A 23 -20.94 12.94 15.02
C LEU A 23 -19.60 13.65 14.75
N GLY A 24 -19.13 13.58 13.50
CA GLY A 24 -17.89 14.24 13.06
C GLY A 24 -16.70 13.31 12.79
N ASP A 25 -16.73 12.05 13.25
CA ASP A 25 -15.61 11.12 13.02
C ASP A 25 -15.35 10.85 11.54
N GLN A 26 -16.41 10.81 10.74
CA GLN A 26 -16.31 10.75 9.27
C GLN A 26 -15.52 11.95 8.71
N ALA A 27 -15.81 13.16 9.20
CA ALA A 27 -15.13 14.38 8.75
C ALA A 27 -13.63 14.36 9.12
N LEU A 28 -13.29 13.87 10.31
CA LEU A 28 -11.91 13.70 10.74
C LEU A 28 -11.16 12.69 9.85
N VAL A 29 -11.78 11.56 9.51
CA VAL A 29 -11.15 10.57 8.61
C VAL A 29 -10.97 11.13 7.20
N TYR A 30 -11.93 11.89 6.67
CA TYR A 30 -11.75 12.55 5.38
C TYR A 30 -10.63 13.59 5.40
N ALA A 31 -10.49 14.36 6.49
CA ALA A 31 -9.38 15.30 6.65
C ALA A 31 -8.02 14.57 6.70
N LEU A 32 -7.95 13.40 7.35
CA LEU A 32 -6.78 12.54 7.36
C LEU A 32 -6.47 11.98 5.96
N GLU A 33 -7.48 11.45 5.26
CA GLU A 33 -7.32 10.95 3.88
C GLU A 33 -6.81 12.05 2.95
N HIS A 34 -7.35 13.26 3.07
CA HIS A 34 -6.86 14.43 2.33
C HIS A 34 -5.39 14.74 2.65
N THR A 35 -5.02 14.75 3.93
CA THR A 35 -3.63 14.99 4.37
C THR A 35 -2.67 13.95 3.78
N VAL A 36 -3.06 12.67 3.80
CA VAL A 36 -2.29 11.56 3.21
C VAL A 36 -2.15 11.74 1.70
N GLN A 37 -3.24 12.10 1.01
CA GLN A 37 -3.21 12.36 -0.42
C GLN A 37 -2.22 13.49 -0.77
N THR A 38 -2.28 14.63 -0.06
CA THR A 38 -1.35 15.74 -0.27
C THR A 38 0.11 15.32 -0.02
N ALA A 39 0.36 14.47 0.99
CA ALA A 39 1.69 13.94 1.24
C ALA A 39 2.17 13.02 0.11
N ILE A 40 1.29 12.20 -0.48
CA ILE A 40 1.60 11.38 -1.66
C ILE A 40 1.94 12.28 -2.86
N GLU A 41 1.12 13.30 -3.13
CA GLU A 41 1.32 14.27 -4.22
C GLU A 41 2.69 14.95 -4.11
N ALA A 42 3.07 15.41 -2.92
CA ALA A 42 4.37 16.03 -2.68
C ALA A 42 5.55 15.05 -2.86
N ALA A 43 5.43 13.81 -2.37
CA ALA A 43 6.52 12.84 -2.38
C ALA A 43 6.75 12.18 -3.75
N PHE A 44 5.66 11.85 -4.45
CA PHE A 44 5.71 11.03 -5.66
C PHE A 44 5.56 11.83 -6.96
N LYS A 45 5.07 13.08 -6.90
CA LYS A 45 4.93 14.00 -8.05
C LYS A 45 4.16 13.33 -9.18
N ASP A 46 4.78 13.12 -10.34
CA ASP A 46 4.15 12.52 -11.53
C ASP A 46 3.61 11.10 -11.29
N LEU A 47 4.14 10.38 -10.31
CA LEU A 47 3.65 9.04 -9.92
C LEU A 47 2.48 9.09 -8.93
N ALA A 48 2.16 10.25 -8.37
CA ALA A 48 1.14 10.39 -7.34
C ALA A 48 -0.24 9.88 -7.77
N PRO A 49 -0.76 10.16 -8.98
CA PRO A 49 -2.07 9.64 -9.40
C PRO A 49 -2.16 8.12 -9.35
N THR A 50 -1.09 7.42 -9.75
CA THR A 50 -1.01 5.96 -9.71
C THR A 50 -0.97 5.43 -8.28
N VAL A 51 -0.20 6.08 -7.40
CA VAL A 51 -0.11 5.71 -5.98
C VAL A 51 -1.44 5.95 -5.27
N VAL A 52 -2.11 7.08 -5.51
CA VAL A 52 -3.43 7.40 -4.94
C VAL A 52 -4.47 6.38 -5.40
N SER A 53 -4.50 6.05 -6.69
CA SER A 53 -5.41 5.02 -7.21
C SER A 53 -5.17 3.66 -6.54
N ALA A 54 -3.90 3.23 -6.43
CA ALA A 54 -3.56 1.98 -5.75
C ALA A 54 -3.98 2.00 -4.26
N TRP A 55 -3.76 3.11 -3.57
CA TRP A 55 -4.13 3.27 -2.16
C TRP A 55 -5.65 3.26 -1.94
N GLN A 56 -6.42 3.91 -2.81
CA GLN A 56 -7.89 3.91 -2.72
C GLN A 56 -8.49 2.51 -2.94
N ASN A 57 -7.84 1.69 -3.77
CA ASN A 57 -8.23 0.31 -4.05
C ASN A 57 -7.73 -0.72 -3.02
N LEU A 58 -6.90 -0.30 -2.05
CA LEU A 58 -6.42 -1.16 -0.98
C LEU A 58 -7.60 -1.57 -0.07
N ASP A 59 -7.74 -2.88 0.14
CA ASP A 59 -8.71 -3.47 1.07
C ASP A 59 -7.97 -4.03 2.30
N PRO A 60 -8.15 -3.42 3.48
CA PRO A 60 -7.42 -3.78 4.68
C PRO A 60 -8.13 -4.85 5.54
N VAL A 61 -9.29 -5.36 5.14
CA VAL A 61 -10.09 -6.30 5.96
C VAL A 61 -10.06 -7.71 5.35
N GLN A 62 -8.99 -8.03 4.63
CA GLN A 62 -8.82 -9.34 4.02
C GLN A 62 -8.22 -10.34 5.01
N PRO A 63 -8.41 -11.65 4.76
CA PRO A 63 -7.65 -12.67 5.48
C PRO A 63 -6.15 -12.39 5.39
N GLU A 64 -5.46 -12.63 6.50
CA GLU A 64 -4.01 -12.43 6.64
C GLU A 64 -3.57 -10.98 6.36
N ALA A 65 -4.44 -10.00 6.64
CA ALA A 65 -4.17 -8.58 6.41
C ALA A 65 -2.87 -8.10 7.07
N ASP A 66 -2.63 -8.52 8.31
CA ASP A 66 -1.45 -8.12 9.09
C ASP A 66 -0.17 -8.77 8.53
N GLU A 67 -0.20 -10.06 8.19
CA GLU A 67 0.92 -10.77 7.57
C GLU A 67 1.24 -10.20 6.17
N ARG A 68 0.20 -9.82 5.42
CA ARG A 68 0.35 -9.16 4.11
C ARG A 68 0.98 -7.77 4.26
N LEU A 69 0.60 -7.02 5.28
CA LEU A 69 1.21 -5.74 5.62
C LEU A 69 2.66 -5.91 6.03
N ASP A 70 2.94 -6.91 6.87
CA ASP A 70 4.25 -7.23 7.40
C ASP A 70 5.26 -7.49 6.27
N ALA A 71 4.96 -8.44 5.38
CA ALA A 71 5.83 -8.79 4.26
C ALA A 71 6.12 -7.60 3.33
N ARG A 72 5.10 -6.81 2.99
CA ARG A 72 5.24 -5.62 2.13
C ARG A 72 6.01 -4.49 2.82
N GLY A 73 5.83 -4.36 4.12
CA GLY A 73 6.56 -3.41 4.95
C GLY A 73 8.05 -3.75 5.01
N ALA A 74 8.39 -5.01 5.26
CA ALA A 74 9.76 -5.50 5.26
C ALA A 74 10.43 -5.33 3.89
N LEU A 75 9.74 -5.74 2.81
CA LEU A 75 10.19 -5.55 1.43
C LEU A 75 10.44 -4.07 1.10
N PHE A 76 9.53 -3.17 1.46
CA PHE A 76 9.73 -1.74 1.24
C PHE A 76 10.96 -1.19 1.99
N CYS A 77 11.18 -1.67 3.21
CA CYS A 77 12.33 -1.24 4.02
C CYS A 77 13.65 -1.74 3.43
N SER A 78 13.66 -2.94 2.83
CA SER A 78 14.85 -3.52 2.19
C SER A 78 15.29 -2.77 0.92
N TRP A 79 14.35 -2.08 0.26
CA TRP A 79 14.64 -1.41 -0.99
C TRP A 79 15.53 -0.17 -0.83
N PRO A 80 16.45 0.10 -1.79
CA PRO A 80 17.12 1.39 -1.87
C PRO A 80 16.12 2.50 -2.23
N LYS A 81 16.43 3.75 -1.85
CA LYS A 81 15.56 4.92 -2.05
C LYS A 81 15.01 5.08 -3.47
N ALA A 82 15.83 4.81 -4.49
CA ALA A 82 15.42 4.89 -5.90
C ALA A 82 14.34 3.86 -6.24
N ARG A 83 14.47 2.63 -5.76
CA ARG A 83 13.50 1.56 -5.97
C ARG A 83 12.21 1.84 -5.20
N ARG A 84 12.30 2.32 -3.96
CA ARG A 84 11.14 2.75 -3.17
C ARG A 84 10.26 3.69 -3.97
N LYS A 85 10.81 4.74 -4.57
CA LYS A 85 10.00 5.70 -5.34
C LYS A 85 9.37 5.09 -6.60
N ARG A 86 10.15 4.30 -7.35
CA ARG A 86 9.74 3.72 -8.64
C ARG A 86 8.66 2.64 -8.47
N ASP A 87 8.84 1.74 -7.51
CA ASP A 87 8.03 0.52 -7.39
C ASP A 87 6.90 0.66 -6.36
N PHE A 88 6.79 1.81 -5.67
CA PHE A 88 5.81 2.00 -4.60
C PHE A 88 4.36 1.76 -5.04
N ALA A 89 3.97 2.24 -6.22
CA ALA A 89 2.61 2.05 -6.71
C ALA A 89 2.27 0.56 -6.87
N ASN A 90 3.19 -0.23 -7.44
CA ASN A 90 3.01 -1.69 -7.55
C ASN A 90 3.01 -2.37 -6.17
N LEU A 91 3.80 -1.89 -5.22
CA LEU A 91 3.75 -2.39 -3.84
C LEU A 91 2.37 -2.15 -3.21
N VAL A 92 1.81 -0.95 -3.37
CA VAL A 92 0.47 -0.64 -2.83
C VAL A 92 -0.61 -1.43 -3.55
N GLU A 93 -0.54 -1.54 -4.88
CA GLU A 93 -1.47 -2.35 -5.69
C GLU A 93 -1.43 -3.83 -5.28
N SER A 94 -0.25 -4.32 -4.85
CA SER A 94 -0.08 -5.69 -4.41
C SER A 94 -0.90 -6.09 -3.20
N PHE A 95 -1.45 -5.13 -2.44
CA PHE A 95 -2.41 -5.45 -1.39
C PHE A 95 -3.71 -6.04 -1.94
N SER A 96 -4.06 -5.77 -3.20
CA SER A 96 -5.24 -6.34 -3.86
C SER A 96 -5.19 -7.88 -3.88
N PRO A 97 -6.30 -8.57 -3.59
CA PRO A 97 -6.37 -10.04 -3.68
C PRO A 97 -6.23 -10.51 -5.12
N MET A 98 -6.57 -9.66 -6.10
CA MET A 98 -6.44 -9.97 -7.52
C MET A 98 -5.02 -9.75 -8.06
N TYR A 99 -4.06 -9.31 -7.23
CA TYR A 99 -2.76 -8.88 -7.71
C TYR A 99 -2.00 -9.96 -8.46
N ALA A 100 -1.95 -11.19 -7.95
CA ALA A 100 -1.23 -12.28 -8.60
C ALA A 100 -1.78 -12.57 -10.01
N PHE A 101 -3.11 -12.60 -10.14
CA PHE A 101 -3.77 -12.76 -11.44
C PHE A 101 -3.50 -11.57 -12.37
N ALA A 102 -3.64 -10.34 -11.85
CA ALA A 102 -3.38 -9.13 -12.62
C ALA A 102 -1.92 -9.06 -13.09
N TYR A 103 -0.97 -9.43 -12.22
CA TYR A 103 0.45 -9.51 -12.53
C TYR A 103 0.71 -10.42 -13.73
N GLU A 104 0.17 -11.64 -13.74
CA GLU A 104 0.35 -12.56 -14.87
C GLU A 104 -0.19 -11.98 -16.18
N VAL A 105 -1.36 -11.37 -16.15
CA VAL A 105 -1.97 -10.76 -17.34
C VAL A 105 -1.11 -9.60 -17.85
N ARG A 106 -0.60 -8.76 -16.95
CA ARG A 106 0.25 -7.60 -17.28
C ARG A 106 1.61 -8.04 -17.82
N VAL A 107 2.22 -9.10 -17.26
CA VAL A 107 3.44 -9.73 -17.78
C VAL A 107 3.23 -10.23 -19.21
N ARG A 108 2.12 -10.95 -19.47
CA ARG A 108 1.80 -11.44 -20.84
C ARG A 108 1.59 -10.31 -21.84
N ARG A 109 1.16 -9.13 -21.38
CA ARG A 109 1.02 -7.90 -22.20
C ARG A 109 2.35 -7.16 -22.40
N GLY A 110 3.44 -7.63 -21.80
CA GLY A 110 4.77 -7.02 -21.92
C GLY A 110 4.96 -5.78 -21.05
N GLU A 111 4.12 -5.56 -20.05
CA GLU A 111 4.34 -4.49 -19.07
C GLU A 111 5.63 -4.72 -18.29
N ARG A 112 6.34 -3.62 -17.99
CA ARG A 112 7.63 -3.63 -17.32
C ARG A 112 7.52 -3.04 -15.92
N LEU A 113 8.53 -3.30 -15.09
CA LEU A 113 8.64 -2.76 -13.72
C LEU A 113 7.50 -3.21 -12.78
N LEU A 114 6.93 -4.39 -13.04
CA LEU A 114 5.97 -5.04 -12.16
C LEU A 114 6.68 -5.61 -10.93
N LEU A 115 6.00 -5.64 -9.79
CA LEU A 115 6.50 -6.31 -8.59
C LEU A 115 6.08 -7.78 -8.65
N ASP A 116 7.07 -8.67 -8.63
CA ASP A 116 6.81 -10.12 -8.64
C ASP A 116 6.13 -10.54 -7.32
N PRO A 117 4.94 -11.19 -7.36
CA PRO A 117 4.33 -11.76 -6.17
C PRO A 117 5.26 -12.71 -5.41
N GLY A 118 6.12 -13.45 -6.12
CA GLY A 118 7.12 -14.34 -5.52
C GLY A 118 8.18 -13.57 -4.72
N GLU A 119 8.55 -12.35 -5.14
CA GLU A 119 9.44 -11.50 -4.36
C GLU A 119 8.81 -11.09 -3.03
N ILE A 120 7.51 -10.80 -3.00
CA ILE A 120 6.79 -10.43 -1.78
C ILE A 120 6.74 -11.61 -0.80
N GLU A 121 6.50 -12.81 -1.32
CA GLU A 121 6.35 -14.02 -0.51
C GLU A 121 7.64 -14.39 0.25
N LEU A 122 8.82 -14.07 -0.31
CA LEU A 122 10.10 -14.23 0.38
C LEU A 122 10.23 -13.44 1.68
N TRP A 123 9.40 -12.41 1.87
CA TRP A 123 9.39 -11.56 3.07
C TRP A 123 8.31 -11.95 4.09
N ARG A 124 7.54 -13.02 3.85
CA ARG A 124 6.54 -13.46 4.82
C ARG A 124 7.21 -13.90 6.13
N GLY A 125 6.85 -13.24 7.23
CA GLY A 125 7.39 -13.51 8.56
C GLY A 125 8.87 -13.12 8.73
N ALA A 126 9.42 -12.34 7.80
CA ALA A 126 10.79 -11.84 7.90
C ALA A 126 10.86 -10.62 8.83
N GLU A 127 11.96 -10.49 9.58
CA GLU A 127 12.22 -9.30 10.37
C GLU A 127 12.43 -8.08 9.46
N TRP A 128 11.94 -6.92 9.89
CA TRP A 128 12.03 -5.71 9.09
C TRP A 128 13.47 -5.18 9.08
N PRO A 129 14.12 -5.08 7.91
CA PRO A 129 15.46 -4.53 7.83
C PRO A 129 15.43 -3.05 8.17
N ASP A 130 16.49 -2.54 8.80
CA ASP A 130 16.64 -1.09 9.04
C ASP A 130 16.64 -0.36 7.68
N PRO A 131 15.64 0.49 7.42
CA PRO A 131 15.51 1.19 6.15
C PRO A 131 16.60 2.25 5.91
N ARG A 132 17.46 2.57 6.88
CA ARG A 132 18.59 3.54 6.79
C ARG A 132 18.16 4.83 6.09
N TRP A 133 17.19 5.51 6.70
CA TRP A 133 16.50 6.69 6.16
C TRP A 133 17.42 7.82 5.70
#